data_AF-A7LP03-F1
#
_entry.id   AF-A7LP03-F1
#
_cell.length_a   1.000
_cell.length_b   1.000
_cell.length_c   1.000
_cell.angle_alpha   90.00
_cell.angle_beta   90.00
_cell.angle_gamma   90.00
#
_symmetry.space_group_name_H-M   'P 1'
#
loop_
_entity.id
_entity.type
_entity.pdbx_description
1 polymer ?
#
loop_
_entity_poly.entity_id
_entity_poly.type
_entity_poly.pdbx_seq_one_letter_code
_entity_poly.pdbx_strand_id
1 'polypeptide(L)'
;HRTHHQNHGHVENDESWHPLPEKLYRSLDSATRILRFTLPFPMLAYPLYLWSRSPGKKGSHFHPDSDLFLPKERKDVITSTACWSATVAVLAGLTWKFGLVPMIKLYGIPYLIFVMWLDFVTYLHHHGHDEKLPWYRGKEWSYLRGGLTTLDRDYGWINNIHHDIGTHVIHHLFPQIPHYHLIEATEAAKPVLGKYYREPEKSGPLPFHLVGVLTKSMRSDRYVSDTGDVVYYQNDSQKNSFSQKNSD
;
A
#
# COMPACT_ATOMS: atom_id res chain seq x y z
N HIS A 1 -4.19 -2.91 -8.45
CA HIS A 1 -3.42 -1.81 -9.09
C HIS A 1 -4.32 -0.79 -9.77
N ARG A 2 -5.10 -1.15 -10.81
CA ARG A 2 -6.00 -0.21 -11.53
C ARG A 2 -6.88 0.64 -10.60
N THR A 3 -7.65 0.00 -9.71
CA THR A 3 -8.55 0.70 -8.77
C THR A 3 -7.81 1.62 -7.81
N HIS A 4 -6.59 1.24 -7.38
CA HIS A 4 -5.75 2.06 -6.51
C HIS A 4 -5.30 3.34 -7.22
N HIS A 5 -4.77 3.24 -8.44
CA HIS A 5 -4.42 4.43 -9.23
C HIS A 5 -5.62 5.30 -9.61
N GLN A 6 -6.81 4.71 -9.73
CA GLN A 6 -8.03 5.48 -10.04
C GLN A 6 -8.56 6.23 -8.82
N ASN A 7 -8.27 5.76 -7.60
CA ASN A 7 -8.90 6.23 -6.37
C ASN A 7 -7.92 6.56 -5.25
N HIS A 8 -6.62 6.76 -5.54
CA HIS A 8 -5.61 7.02 -4.52
C HIS A 8 -6.02 8.18 -3.60
N GLY A 9 -5.80 8.03 -2.30
CA GLY A 9 -6.18 9.05 -1.31
C GLY A 9 -7.69 9.20 -1.06
N HIS A 10 -8.53 8.33 -1.64
CA HIS A 10 -9.96 8.23 -1.32
C HIS A 10 -10.20 7.20 -0.21
N VAL A 11 -10.92 7.56 0.85
CA VAL A 11 -11.12 6.67 2.01
C VAL A 11 -11.85 5.36 1.65
N GLU A 12 -12.92 5.46 0.85
CA GLU A 12 -13.78 4.32 0.51
C GLU A 12 -13.33 3.56 -0.74
N ASN A 13 -12.91 4.28 -1.78
CA ASN A 13 -12.71 3.72 -3.11
C ASN A 13 -11.27 3.22 -3.37
N ASP A 14 -10.28 3.61 -2.56
CA ASP A 14 -8.91 3.10 -2.68
C ASP A 14 -8.80 1.67 -2.15
N GLU A 15 -7.98 0.82 -2.78
CA GLU A 15 -7.82 -0.60 -2.44
C GLU A 15 -6.61 -0.92 -1.58
N SER A 16 -5.54 -0.14 -1.73
CA SER A 16 -4.23 -0.49 -1.17
C SER A 16 -3.91 0.41 0.01
N TRP A 17 -3.64 -0.18 1.17
CA TRP A 17 -3.23 0.53 2.40
C TRP A 17 -4.14 1.72 2.80
N HIS A 18 -5.40 1.71 2.39
CA HIS A 18 -6.35 2.77 2.73
C HIS A 18 -6.71 2.76 4.23
N PRO A 19 -7.10 3.91 4.81
CA PRO A 19 -7.48 3.99 6.21
C PRO A 19 -8.78 3.24 6.46
N LEU A 20 -8.90 2.68 7.67
CA LEU A 20 -10.16 2.16 8.15
C LEU A 20 -10.95 3.29 8.84
N PRO A 21 -12.25 3.44 8.56
CA PRO A 21 -13.13 4.24 9.41
C PRO A 21 -13.09 3.73 10.85
N GLU A 22 -13.18 4.64 11.82
CA GLU A 22 -13.06 4.33 13.25
C GLU A 22 -13.99 3.19 13.67
N LYS A 23 -15.26 3.20 13.24
CA LYS A 23 -16.22 2.15 13.56
C LYS A 23 -15.76 0.77 13.10
N LEU A 24 -15.19 0.67 11.89
CA LEU A 24 -14.69 -0.58 11.34
C LEU A 24 -13.41 -1.03 12.05
N TYR A 25 -12.48 -0.12 12.31
CA TYR A 25 -11.28 -0.41 13.10
C TYR A 25 -11.65 -1.00 14.47
N ARG A 26 -12.65 -0.41 15.14
CA ARG A 26 -13.13 -0.85 16.45
C ARG A 26 -13.85 -2.19 16.43
N SER A 27 -14.43 -2.60 15.30
CA SER A 27 -15.09 -3.90 15.18
C SER A 27 -14.14 -5.04 14.77
N LEU A 28 -12.88 -4.74 14.39
CA LEU A 28 -11.91 -5.78 14.05
C LEU A 28 -11.58 -6.68 15.24
N ASP A 29 -11.48 -7.98 14.97
CA ASP A 29 -10.94 -8.96 15.90
C ASP A 29 -9.42 -8.76 16.13
N SER A 30 -8.92 -9.34 17.20
CA SER A 30 -7.51 -9.19 17.61
C SER A 30 -6.53 -9.71 16.56
N ALA A 31 -6.83 -10.81 15.87
CA ALA A 31 -5.92 -11.38 14.88
C ALA A 31 -5.81 -10.45 13.66
N THR A 32 -6.94 -9.93 13.16
CA THR A 32 -6.94 -8.95 12.07
C THR A 32 -6.22 -7.66 12.44
N ARG A 33 -6.36 -7.18 13.68
CA ARG A 33 -5.61 -6.01 14.16
C ARG A 33 -4.10 -6.25 14.21
N ILE A 34 -3.67 -7.39 14.75
CA ILE A 34 -2.26 -7.76 14.80
C ILE A 34 -1.69 -7.87 13.38
N LEU A 35 -2.40 -8.57 12.49
CA LEU A 35 -2.00 -8.75 11.11
C LEU A 35 -1.86 -7.42 10.35
N ARG A 36 -2.79 -6.48 10.55
CA ARG A 36 -2.81 -5.21 9.80
C ARG A 36 -1.91 -4.13 10.39
N PHE A 37 -1.65 -4.13 11.70
CA PHE A 37 -0.98 -2.98 12.32
C PHE A 37 0.18 -3.28 13.28
N THR A 38 0.61 -4.54 13.43
CA THR A 38 1.73 -4.91 14.32
C THR A 38 2.87 -5.51 13.51
N LEU A 39 3.97 -4.79 13.34
CA LEU A 39 5.15 -5.30 12.65
C LEU A 39 5.66 -6.62 13.28
N PRO A 40 6.09 -7.61 12.47
CA PRO A 40 6.28 -7.55 11.02
C PRO A 40 5.05 -7.99 10.19
N PHE A 41 3.95 -8.39 10.82
CA PHE A 41 2.84 -9.08 10.15
C PHE A 41 2.20 -8.33 8.97
N PRO A 42 2.05 -6.99 8.97
CA PRO A 42 1.50 -6.25 7.84
C PRO A 42 2.37 -6.37 6.59
N MET A 43 3.67 -6.60 6.73
CA MET A 43 4.60 -6.79 5.62
C MET A 43 4.50 -8.20 5.00
N LEU A 44 3.63 -9.06 5.54
CA LEU A 44 3.36 -10.40 5.02
C LEU A 44 1.91 -10.51 4.54
N ALA A 45 1.17 -9.40 4.51
CA ALA A 45 -0.28 -9.40 4.31
C ALA A 45 -0.66 -9.46 2.82
N TYR A 46 0.23 -9.11 1.88
CA TYR A 46 -0.09 -9.08 0.45
C TYR A 46 -0.74 -10.37 -0.09
N PRO A 47 -0.24 -11.60 0.19
CA PRO A 47 -0.90 -12.82 -0.29
C PRO A 47 -2.32 -13.00 0.27
N LEU A 48 -2.55 -12.60 1.53
CA LEU A 48 -3.88 -12.64 2.14
C LEU A 48 -4.81 -11.58 1.52
N TYR A 49 -4.29 -10.40 1.23
CA TYR A 49 -5.01 -9.35 0.51
C TYR A 49 -5.45 -9.81 -0.89
N LEU A 50 -4.63 -10.60 -1.60
CA LEU A 50 -5.04 -11.17 -2.89
C LEU A 50 -6.25 -12.10 -2.75
N TRP A 51 -6.31 -12.87 -1.66
CA TRP A 51 -7.40 -13.82 -1.44
C TRP A 51 -8.70 -13.17 -0.95
N SER A 52 -8.61 -12.22 -0.01
CA SER A 52 -9.76 -11.74 0.77
C SER A 52 -9.91 -10.21 0.84
N ARG A 53 -9.04 -9.44 0.18
CA ARG A 53 -8.95 -7.96 0.22
C ARG A 53 -8.78 -7.40 1.65
N SER A 54 -8.75 -6.06 1.75
CA SER A 54 -8.67 -5.34 3.03
C SER A 54 -9.98 -5.47 3.84
N PRO A 55 -9.93 -5.37 5.18
CA PRO A 55 -11.13 -5.35 6.01
C PRO A 55 -12.14 -4.30 5.53
N GLY A 56 -13.42 -4.67 5.48
CA GLY A 56 -14.49 -3.85 4.93
C GLY A 56 -14.73 -4.01 3.44
N LYS A 57 -13.82 -4.69 2.71
CA LYS A 57 -13.99 -5.05 1.29
C LYS A 57 -14.22 -6.56 1.15
N LYS A 58 -14.88 -6.97 0.07
CA LYS A 58 -15.24 -8.38 -0.20
C LYS A 58 -14.74 -8.81 -1.57
N GLY A 59 -14.55 -10.09 -1.79
CA GLY A 59 -14.11 -10.62 -3.07
C GLY A 59 -12.62 -10.96 -3.09
N SER A 60 -12.19 -11.53 -4.20
CA SER A 60 -10.86 -12.11 -4.38
C SER A 60 -10.26 -11.68 -5.71
N HIS A 61 -8.94 -11.54 -5.77
CA HIS A 61 -8.23 -11.29 -7.02
C HIS A 61 -8.21 -12.52 -7.95
N PHE A 62 -8.56 -13.69 -7.43
CA PHE A 62 -8.62 -14.96 -8.18
C PHE A 62 -10.05 -15.31 -8.62
N HIS A 63 -11.06 -14.53 -8.21
CA HIS A 63 -12.45 -14.81 -8.56
C HIS A 63 -12.90 -13.94 -9.74
N PRO A 64 -13.31 -14.55 -10.88
CA PRO A 64 -13.65 -13.81 -12.10
C PRO A 64 -14.85 -12.87 -11.96
N ASP A 65 -15.78 -13.19 -11.06
CA ASP A 65 -16.97 -12.37 -10.80
C ASP A 65 -16.79 -11.43 -9.57
N SER A 66 -15.54 -11.21 -9.16
CA SER A 66 -15.20 -10.21 -8.13
C SER A 66 -15.48 -8.80 -8.65
N ASP A 67 -16.03 -7.93 -7.78
CA ASP A 67 -16.33 -6.51 -8.06
C ASP A 67 -15.07 -5.66 -8.35
N LEU A 68 -13.88 -6.23 -8.15
CA LEU A 68 -12.61 -5.65 -8.60
C LEU A 68 -12.51 -5.52 -10.12
N PHE A 69 -13.16 -6.42 -10.86
CA PHE A 69 -12.97 -6.59 -12.30
C PHE A 69 -14.18 -6.15 -13.10
N LEU A 70 -13.92 -5.57 -14.26
CA LEU A 70 -14.96 -5.31 -15.26
C LEU A 70 -15.38 -6.63 -15.91
N PRO A 71 -16.65 -6.78 -16.37
CA PRO A 71 -17.11 -8.00 -17.03
C PRO A 71 -16.24 -8.45 -18.21
N LYS A 72 -15.62 -7.50 -18.93
CA LYS A 72 -14.69 -7.79 -20.04
C LYS A 72 -13.35 -8.39 -19.60
N GLU A 73 -12.91 -8.15 -18.36
CA GLU A 73 -11.64 -8.63 -17.79
C GLU A 73 -11.77 -10.08 -17.29
N ARG A 74 -12.98 -10.67 -17.29
CA ARG A 74 -13.27 -11.99 -16.73
C ARG A 74 -12.35 -13.10 -17.25
N LYS A 75 -12.07 -13.10 -18.57
CA LYS A 75 -11.20 -14.11 -19.19
C LYS A 75 -9.74 -13.94 -18.76
N ASP A 76 -9.29 -12.71 -18.53
CA ASP A 76 -7.94 -12.41 -18.06
C ASP A 76 -7.75 -12.92 -16.64
N VAL A 77 -8.76 -12.76 -15.78
CA VAL A 77 -8.75 -13.28 -14.39
C VAL A 77 -8.69 -14.81 -14.38
N ILE A 78 -9.50 -15.49 -15.20
CA ILE A 78 -9.46 -16.96 -15.31
C ILE A 78 -8.08 -17.43 -15.77
N THR A 79 -7.53 -16.79 -16.81
CA THR A 79 -6.22 -17.14 -17.37
C THR A 79 -5.11 -16.94 -16.34
N SER A 80 -5.09 -15.78 -15.68
CA SER A 80 -4.13 -15.46 -14.62
C SER A 80 -4.21 -16.46 -13.46
N THR A 81 -5.42 -16.78 -13.02
CA THR A 81 -5.65 -17.75 -11.94
C THR A 81 -5.18 -19.14 -12.33
N ALA A 82 -5.46 -19.60 -13.55
CA ALA A 82 -4.99 -20.89 -14.07
C ALA A 82 -3.45 -20.95 -14.13
N CYS A 83 -2.80 -19.89 -14.63
CA CYS A 83 -1.33 -19.79 -14.66
C CYS A 83 -0.71 -19.80 -13.26
N TRP A 84 -1.36 -19.13 -12.30
CA TRP A 84 -0.92 -19.11 -10.91
C TRP A 84 -1.05 -20.49 -10.25
N SER A 85 -2.20 -21.16 -10.44
CA SER A 85 -2.40 -22.54 -9.98
C SER A 85 -1.40 -23.52 -10.60
N ALA A 86 -1.10 -23.37 -11.89
CA ALA A 86 -0.09 -24.18 -12.56
C ALA A 86 1.31 -23.96 -11.94
N THR A 87 1.68 -22.72 -11.65
CA THR A 87 2.94 -22.40 -10.95
C THR A 87 3.01 -23.07 -9.58
N VAL A 88 1.93 -23.01 -8.78
CA VAL A 88 1.87 -23.69 -7.48
C VAL A 88 2.02 -25.20 -7.62
N ALA A 89 1.37 -25.82 -8.61
CA ALA A 89 1.50 -27.25 -8.88
C ALA A 89 2.93 -27.63 -9.27
N VAL A 90 3.59 -26.82 -10.10
CA VAL A 90 5.01 -27.01 -10.45
C VAL A 90 5.89 -26.93 -9.21
N LEU A 91 5.71 -25.91 -8.36
CA LEU A 91 6.47 -25.76 -7.13
C LEU A 91 6.23 -26.92 -6.15
N ALA A 92 5.01 -27.43 -6.06
CA ALA A 92 4.69 -28.63 -5.27
C ALA A 92 5.41 -29.87 -5.81
N GLY A 93 5.41 -30.08 -7.14
CA GLY A 93 6.13 -31.17 -7.79
C GLY A 93 7.65 -31.07 -7.60
N LEU A 94 8.22 -29.86 -7.69
CA LEU A 94 9.63 -29.60 -7.38
C LEU A 94 9.95 -29.87 -5.92
N THR A 95 9.05 -29.49 -5.00
CA THR A 95 9.18 -29.77 -3.56
C THR A 95 9.16 -31.27 -3.29
N TRP A 96 8.29 -32.02 -3.96
CA TRP A 96 8.27 -33.48 -3.88
C TRP A 96 9.56 -34.11 -4.39
N LYS A 97 10.09 -33.62 -5.51
CA LYS A 97 11.29 -34.18 -6.17
C LYS A 97 12.60 -33.84 -5.45
N PHE A 98 12.77 -32.59 -5.03
CA PHE A 98 14.03 -32.06 -4.50
C PHE A 98 14.02 -31.88 -2.97
N GLY A 99 12.86 -32.08 -2.33
CA GLY A 99 12.69 -31.93 -0.89
C GLY A 99 12.34 -30.51 -0.46
N LEU A 100 11.80 -30.41 0.75
CA LEU A 100 11.29 -29.15 1.30
C LEU A 100 12.40 -28.12 1.57
N VAL A 101 13.53 -28.56 2.14
CA VAL A 101 14.59 -27.64 2.58
C VAL A 101 15.22 -26.87 1.39
N PRO A 102 15.60 -27.50 0.26
CA PRO A 102 16.07 -26.77 -0.90
C PRO A 102 15.03 -25.79 -1.46
N MET A 103 13.75 -26.18 -1.51
CA MET A 103 12.69 -25.29 -2.01
C MET A 103 12.42 -24.09 -1.11
N ILE A 104 12.49 -24.26 0.22
CA ILE A 104 12.42 -23.13 1.15
C ILE A 104 13.59 -22.17 0.90
N LYS A 105 14.81 -22.67 0.72
CA LYS A 105 15.99 -21.81 0.50
C LYS A 105 15.94 -21.08 -0.85
N LEU A 106 15.55 -21.77 -1.92
CA LEU A 106 15.61 -21.25 -3.29
C LEU A 106 14.38 -20.44 -3.68
N TYR A 107 13.20 -20.73 -3.11
CA TYR A 107 11.95 -20.07 -3.48
C TYR A 107 11.24 -19.45 -2.28
N GLY A 108 11.11 -20.18 -1.18
CA GLY A 108 10.38 -19.72 0.01
C GLY A 108 10.95 -18.43 0.60
N ILE A 109 12.24 -18.42 0.96
CA ILE A 109 12.91 -17.25 1.55
C ILE A 109 12.94 -16.07 0.57
N PRO A 110 13.37 -16.21 -0.69
CA PRO A 110 13.31 -15.11 -1.65
C PRO A 110 11.91 -14.54 -1.86
N TYR A 111 10.88 -15.40 -1.92
CA TYR A 111 9.49 -14.96 -2.03
C TYR A 111 9.03 -14.17 -0.81
N LEU A 112 9.39 -14.61 0.41
CA LEU A 112 9.07 -13.88 1.63
C LEU A 112 9.74 -12.50 1.66
N ILE A 113 11.02 -12.42 1.25
CA ILE A 113 11.73 -11.13 1.13
C ILE A 113 11.04 -10.23 0.11
N PHE A 114 10.64 -10.77 -1.05
CA PHE A 114 9.91 -10.02 -2.06
C PHE A 114 8.57 -9.49 -1.54
N VAL A 115 7.78 -10.32 -0.86
CA VAL A 115 6.50 -9.90 -0.26
C VAL A 115 6.70 -8.79 0.76
N MET A 116 7.66 -8.98 1.69
CA MET A 116 7.98 -7.97 2.69
C MET A 116 8.42 -6.65 2.07
N TRP A 117 9.27 -6.72 1.05
CA TRP A 117 9.73 -5.54 0.36
C TRP A 117 8.60 -4.85 -0.43
N LEU A 118 7.75 -5.60 -1.13
CA LEU A 118 6.60 -5.08 -1.87
C LEU A 118 5.62 -4.34 -0.96
N ASP A 119 5.26 -4.93 0.18
CA ASP A 119 4.36 -4.28 1.15
C ASP A 119 5.03 -3.05 1.78
N PHE A 120 6.34 -3.12 2.07
CA PHE A 120 7.11 -2.00 2.59
C PHE A 120 7.11 -0.78 1.66
N VAL A 121 7.45 -0.98 0.38
CA VAL A 121 7.50 0.13 -0.60
C VAL A 121 6.10 0.68 -0.86
N THR A 122 5.12 -0.20 -1.07
CA THR A 122 3.73 0.21 -1.35
C THR A 122 3.15 0.98 -0.18
N TYR A 123 3.46 0.62 1.07
CA TYR A 123 3.00 1.39 2.23
C TYR A 123 3.63 2.79 2.29
N LEU A 124 4.97 2.87 2.20
CA LEU A 124 5.72 4.12 2.40
C LEU A 124 5.50 5.16 1.30
N HIS A 125 5.10 4.72 0.13
CA HIS A 125 4.63 5.56 -0.96
C HIS A 125 3.33 6.32 -0.67
N HIS A 126 2.57 5.92 0.36
CA HIS A 126 1.30 6.53 0.73
C HIS A 126 1.24 6.99 2.20
N HIS A 127 2.29 6.69 2.98
CA HIS A 127 2.29 6.85 4.43
C HIS A 127 3.67 7.26 4.96
N GLY A 128 3.69 7.72 6.21
CA GLY A 128 4.93 8.00 6.94
C GLY A 128 5.61 9.33 6.55
N HIS A 129 4.83 10.35 6.18
CA HIS A 129 5.34 11.72 6.17
C HIS A 129 5.24 12.32 7.58
N ASP A 130 6.10 13.28 7.91
CA ASP A 130 6.08 13.93 9.24
C ASP A 130 4.81 14.77 9.43
N GLU A 131 4.38 15.47 8.38
CA GLU A 131 3.06 16.09 8.32
C GLU A 131 2.01 15.05 7.93
N LYS A 132 0.90 15.00 8.69
CA LYS A 132 -0.22 14.12 8.36
C LYS A 132 -0.85 14.56 7.04
N LEU A 133 -0.91 13.63 6.10
CA LEU A 133 -1.57 13.85 4.82
C LEU A 133 -3.07 13.56 4.93
N PRO A 134 -3.92 14.37 4.27
CA PRO A 134 -5.35 14.17 4.28
C PRO A 134 -5.75 12.95 3.44
N TRP A 135 -6.83 12.32 3.85
CA TRP A 135 -7.63 11.42 3.03
C TRP A 135 -8.97 12.09 2.75
N TYR A 136 -9.50 11.87 1.56
CA TYR A 136 -10.69 12.58 1.08
C TYR A 136 -11.88 11.65 0.87
N ARG A 137 -13.08 12.23 0.97
CA ARG A 137 -14.36 11.60 0.65
C ARG A 137 -15.18 12.49 -0.28
N GLY A 138 -16.14 11.87 -0.96
CA GLY A 138 -17.19 12.58 -1.68
C GLY A 138 -16.64 13.64 -2.63
N LYS A 139 -17.13 14.88 -2.49
CA LYS A 139 -16.78 16.00 -3.39
C LYS A 139 -15.41 16.62 -3.09
N GLU A 140 -14.83 16.35 -1.92
CA GLU A 140 -13.48 16.84 -1.57
C GLU A 140 -12.37 16.03 -2.24
N TRP A 141 -12.69 14.80 -2.68
CA TRP A 141 -11.76 13.99 -3.44
C TRP A 141 -11.71 14.43 -4.91
N SER A 142 -10.50 14.55 -5.43
CA SER A 142 -10.23 14.57 -6.86
C SER A 142 -8.97 13.78 -7.15
N TYR A 143 -8.84 13.27 -8.37
CA TYR A 143 -7.67 12.50 -8.81
C TYR A 143 -6.35 13.22 -8.51
N LEU A 144 -6.28 14.53 -8.76
CA LEU A 144 -5.10 15.35 -8.46
C LEU A 144 -4.88 15.48 -6.95
N ARG A 145 -5.92 15.80 -6.17
CA ARG A 145 -5.76 15.97 -4.71
C ARG A 145 -5.25 14.70 -4.04
N GLY A 146 -5.80 13.54 -4.40
CA GLY A 146 -5.30 12.27 -3.90
C GLY A 146 -3.89 11.93 -4.41
N GLY A 147 -3.54 12.29 -5.64
CA GLY A 147 -2.22 12.01 -6.18
C GLY A 147 -1.13 12.77 -5.42
N LEU A 148 -1.44 14.01 -5.03
CA LEU A 148 -0.56 14.88 -4.22
C LEU A 148 -0.41 14.46 -2.75
N THR A 149 -1.13 13.41 -2.31
CA THR A 149 -0.93 12.78 -0.98
C THR A 149 -0.06 11.53 -1.05
N THR A 150 0.42 11.15 -2.24
CA THR A 150 1.48 10.15 -2.36
C THR A 150 2.84 10.78 -2.04
N LEU A 151 3.84 9.94 -1.82
CA LEU A 151 5.15 10.34 -1.31
C LEU A 151 6.23 9.67 -2.14
N ASP A 152 7.15 10.51 -2.62
CA ASP A 152 8.39 10.03 -3.18
C ASP A 152 9.28 9.47 -2.07
N ARG A 153 10.05 8.43 -2.39
CA ARG A 153 10.96 7.74 -1.47
C ARG A 153 12.26 7.40 -2.18
N ASP A 154 13.38 7.74 -1.54
CA ASP A 154 14.70 7.35 -2.01
C ASP A 154 15.12 6.04 -1.34
N TYR A 155 15.31 4.98 -2.14
CA TYR A 155 15.73 3.66 -1.68
C TYR A 155 17.25 3.40 -1.87
N GLY A 156 18.04 4.41 -2.21
CA GLY A 156 19.48 4.27 -2.42
C GLY A 156 19.79 3.42 -3.66
N TRP A 157 20.67 2.43 -3.53
CA TRP A 157 21.02 1.54 -4.65
C TRP A 157 19.84 0.72 -5.18
N ILE A 158 18.79 0.59 -4.39
CA ILE A 158 17.60 -0.21 -4.72
C ILE A 158 16.66 0.53 -5.69
N ASN A 159 16.79 1.85 -5.87
CA ASN A 159 15.94 2.63 -6.80
C ASN A 159 15.92 2.01 -8.21
N ASN A 160 17.10 1.76 -8.77
CA ASN A 160 17.25 1.19 -10.12
C ASN A 160 16.67 -0.24 -10.22
N ILE A 161 16.69 -1.00 -9.13
CA ILE A 161 16.18 -2.38 -9.09
C ILE A 161 14.65 -2.38 -9.19
N HIS A 162 13.99 -1.38 -8.61
CA HIS A 162 12.54 -1.20 -8.71
C HIS A 162 12.14 -0.16 -9.75
N HIS A 163 12.98 0.07 -10.76
CA HIS A 163 12.66 0.93 -11.90
C HIS A 163 12.25 2.36 -11.48
N ASP A 164 12.92 2.89 -10.45
CA ASP A 164 12.74 4.26 -9.96
C ASP A 164 11.31 4.58 -9.49
N ILE A 165 10.54 3.54 -9.11
CA ILE A 165 9.17 3.68 -8.59
C ILE A 165 9.06 4.57 -7.35
N GLY A 166 10.19 4.86 -6.69
CA GLY A 166 10.28 5.84 -5.63
C GLY A 166 9.88 7.27 -6.05
N THR A 167 9.78 7.57 -7.35
CA THR A 167 9.18 8.79 -7.92
C THR A 167 7.65 8.69 -8.00
N HIS A 168 7.05 8.28 -6.88
CA HIS A 168 5.71 7.74 -6.84
C HIS A 168 4.60 8.78 -7.09
N VAL A 169 4.86 10.06 -6.81
CA VAL A 169 3.92 11.15 -7.11
C VAL A 169 3.61 11.23 -8.59
N ILE A 170 4.64 11.21 -9.44
CA ILE A 170 4.45 11.26 -10.90
C ILE A 170 3.90 9.94 -11.42
N HIS A 171 4.34 8.81 -10.87
CA HIS A 171 3.74 7.50 -11.19
C HIS A 171 2.23 7.50 -10.93
N HIS A 172 1.76 8.15 -9.86
CA HIS A 172 0.32 8.25 -9.57
C HIS A 172 -0.43 9.26 -10.42
N LEU A 173 0.15 10.42 -10.68
CA LEU A 173 -0.49 11.49 -11.46
C LEU A 173 -0.51 11.18 -12.96
N PHE A 174 0.49 10.46 -13.45
CA PHE A 174 0.71 10.17 -14.87
C PHE A 174 1.17 8.72 -15.07
N PRO A 175 0.34 7.70 -14.72
CA PRO A 175 0.71 6.29 -14.80
C PRO A 175 1.00 5.78 -16.22
N GLN A 176 0.73 6.59 -17.25
CA GLN A 176 1.07 6.31 -18.65
C GLN A 176 2.53 6.62 -18.97
N ILE A 177 3.21 7.44 -18.15
CA ILE A 177 4.64 7.70 -18.31
C ILE A 177 5.37 6.39 -17.95
N PRO A 178 6.20 5.86 -18.87
CA PRO A 178 6.91 4.63 -18.60
C PRO A 178 7.99 4.84 -17.53
N HIS A 179 8.30 3.79 -16.77
CA HIS A 179 9.18 3.86 -15.61
C HIS A 179 10.55 4.50 -15.90
N TYR A 180 11.10 4.28 -17.09
CA TYR A 180 12.42 4.80 -17.51
C TYR A 180 12.44 6.31 -17.80
N HIS A 181 11.28 7.00 -17.79
CA HIS A 181 11.19 8.46 -17.87
C HIS A 181 10.67 9.09 -16.57
N LEU A 182 10.43 8.32 -15.50
CA LEU A 182 9.83 8.87 -14.28
C LEU A 182 10.73 9.90 -13.60
N ILE A 183 12.05 9.68 -13.54
CA ILE A 183 12.99 10.65 -12.96
C ILE A 183 12.93 11.98 -13.73
N GLU A 184 13.01 11.91 -15.06
CA GLU A 184 12.95 13.09 -15.93
C GLU A 184 11.63 13.85 -15.75
N ALA A 185 10.51 13.12 -15.74
CA ALA A 185 9.18 13.69 -15.54
C ALA A 185 9.01 14.32 -14.15
N THR A 186 9.57 13.71 -13.10
CA THR A 186 9.57 14.26 -11.74
C THR A 186 10.34 15.57 -11.68
N GLU A 187 11.56 15.62 -12.20
CA GLU A 187 12.34 16.87 -12.21
C GLU A 187 11.63 17.99 -13.01
N ALA A 188 10.97 17.64 -14.12
CA ALA A 188 10.18 18.60 -14.90
C ALA A 188 8.92 19.09 -14.17
N ALA A 189 8.30 18.24 -13.35
CA ALA A 189 7.07 18.56 -12.63
C ALA A 189 7.29 19.32 -11.32
N LYS A 190 8.46 19.16 -10.67
CA LYS A 190 8.78 19.82 -9.39
C LYS A 190 8.46 21.32 -9.36
N PRO A 191 8.88 22.14 -10.35
CA PRO A 191 8.58 23.58 -10.35
C PRO A 191 7.08 23.89 -10.46
N VAL A 192 6.32 23.03 -11.15
CA VAL A 192 4.87 23.17 -11.34
C VAL A 192 4.11 22.80 -10.07
N LEU A 193 4.53 21.72 -9.40
CA LEU A 193 3.95 21.27 -8.13
C LEU A 193 4.26 22.23 -6.99
N GLY A 194 5.43 22.87 -7.02
CA GLY A 194 5.85 23.89 -6.07
C GLY A 194 5.71 23.41 -4.63
N LYS A 195 4.97 24.15 -3.80
CA LYS A 195 4.77 23.84 -2.37
C LYS A 195 4.06 22.51 -2.09
N TYR A 196 3.44 21.89 -3.10
CA TYR A 196 2.75 20.60 -2.94
C TYR A 196 3.69 19.40 -3.12
N TYR A 197 4.87 19.61 -3.71
CA TYR A 197 5.88 18.57 -3.82
C TYR A 197 6.75 18.51 -2.56
N ARG A 198 7.04 17.29 -2.10
CA ARG A 198 7.79 17.02 -0.87
C ARG A 198 9.03 16.25 -1.26
N GLU A 199 10.20 16.88 -1.11
CA GLU A 199 11.47 16.22 -1.42
C GLU A 199 11.70 15.04 -0.47
N PRO A 200 12.04 13.84 -0.99
CA PRO A 200 12.34 12.69 -0.15
C PRO A 200 13.66 12.89 0.59
N GLU A 201 13.73 12.42 1.85
CA GLU A 201 14.99 12.24 2.55
C GLU A 201 15.89 11.30 1.75
N LYS A 202 17.14 11.70 1.53
CA LYS A 202 18.09 10.92 0.74
C LYS A 202 18.61 9.73 1.52
N SER A 203 18.62 8.58 0.85
CA SER A 203 19.20 7.36 1.41
C SER A 203 20.71 7.34 1.20
N GLY A 204 21.42 6.64 2.09
CA GLY A 204 22.75 6.12 1.77
C GLY A 204 22.64 4.96 0.76
N PRO A 205 23.62 4.04 0.74
CA PRO A 205 23.53 2.83 -0.09
C PRO A 205 22.24 2.02 0.14
N LEU A 206 21.81 1.93 1.40
CA LEU A 206 20.59 1.23 1.83
C LEU A 206 19.67 2.17 2.64
N PRO A 207 18.35 2.03 2.53
CA PRO A 207 17.39 2.98 3.09
C PRO A 207 16.99 2.65 4.53
N PHE A 208 17.94 2.51 5.45
CA PHE A 208 17.65 2.10 6.83
C PHE A 208 16.75 3.09 7.58
N HIS A 209 16.80 4.39 7.25
CA HIS A 209 15.94 5.41 7.87
C HIS A 209 14.45 5.12 7.65
N LEU A 210 14.08 4.53 6.50
CA LEU A 210 12.70 4.19 6.16
C LEU A 210 12.08 3.13 7.09
N VAL A 211 12.89 2.31 7.76
CA VAL A 211 12.40 1.37 8.79
C VAL A 211 11.87 2.14 10.02
N GLY A 212 12.54 3.24 10.39
CA GLY A 212 12.08 4.15 11.42
C GLY A 212 10.77 4.84 11.04
N VAL A 213 10.70 5.31 9.79
CA VAL A 213 9.49 5.93 9.21
C VAL A 213 8.30 4.97 9.24
N LEU A 214 8.48 3.74 8.75
CA LEU A 214 7.47 2.68 8.79
C LEU A 214 6.98 2.45 10.22
N THR A 215 7.92 2.27 11.15
CA THR A 215 7.60 1.95 12.55
C THR A 215 6.80 3.08 13.22
N LYS A 216 7.20 4.33 13.01
CA LYS A 216 6.48 5.52 13.50
C LYS A 216 5.08 5.61 12.91
N SER A 217 4.96 5.43 11.61
CA SER A 217 3.69 5.49 10.89
C SER A 217 2.73 4.38 11.36
N MET A 218 3.16 3.11 11.37
CA MET A 218 2.33 1.97 11.82
C MET A 218 1.82 2.11 13.26
N ARG A 219 2.56 2.79 14.14
CA ARG A 219 2.13 3.08 15.52
C ARG A 219 1.11 4.21 15.61
N SER A 220 1.17 5.18 14.70
CA SER A 220 0.37 6.41 14.75
C SER A 220 -0.81 6.46 13.78
N ASP A 221 -0.80 5.65 12.73
CA ASP A 221 -1.81 5.62 11.66
C ASP A 221 -2.73 4.41 11.83
N ARG A 222 -3.75 4.52 12.69
CA ARG A 222 -4.65 3.39 13.00
C ARG A 222 -5.97 3.47 12.23
N TYR A 223 -6.63 4.62 12.29
CA TYR A 223 -7.96 4.83 11.71
C TYR A 223 -8.17 6.30 11.34
N VAL A 224 -9.28 6.59 10.64
CA VAL A 224 -9.76 7.96 10.37
C VAL A 224 -11.16 8.14 10.94
N SER A 225 -11.53 9.39 11.24
CA SER A 225 -12.88 9.74 11.72
C SER A 225 -13.97 9.19 10.79
N ASP A 226 -15.05 8.66 11.37
CA ASP A 226 -16.24 8.22 10.62
C ASP A 226 -16.98 9.40 9.94
N THR A 227 -16.71 10.63 10.38
CA THR A 227 -17.33 11.86 9.85
C THR A 227 -16.32 12.81 9.23
N GLY A 228 -16.80 13.68 8.34
CA GLY A 228 -16.02 14.71 7.63
C GLY A 228 -15.52 14.23 6.26
N ASP A 229 -15.35 15.19 5.34
CA ASP A 229 -14.95 14.89 3.95
C ASP A 229 -13.44 15.00 3.72
N VAL A 230 -12.72 15.65 4.65
CA VAL A 230 -11.26 15.69 4.71
C VAL A 230 -10.85 15.18 6.08
N VAL A 231 -10.19 14.03 6.13
CA VAL A 231 -9.83 13.35 7.38
C VAL A 231 -8.36 13.01 7.45
N TYR A 232 -7.86 12.85 8.67
CA TYR A 232 -6.46 12.52 8.93
C TYR A 232 -6.39 11.28 9.81
N TYR A 233 -5.31 10.52 9.67
CA TYR A 233 -5.05 9.39 10.53
C TYR A 233 -4.96 9.80 12.00
N GLN A 234 -5.56 8.96 12.84
CA GLN A 234 -5.57 9.07 14.29
C GLN A 234 -5.05 7.77 14.91
N ASN A 235 -4.71 7.86 16.19
CA ASN A 235 -4.33 6.71 17.00
C ASN A 235 -5.23 6.58 18.25
N ASP A 236 -5.06 5.47 18.98
CA ASP A 236 -5.84 5.21 20.19
C ASP A 236 -5.56 6.21 21.33
N SER A 237 -4.39 6.86 21.35
CA SER A 237 -4.02 7.82 22.42
C SER A 237 -4.67 9.19 22.28
N GLN A 238 -4.97 9.65 21.06
CA GLN A 238 -5.54 10.98 20.80
C GLN A 238 -7.00 11.14 21.28
N LYS A 239 -7.70 10.04 21.58
CA LYS A 239 -9.07 10.10 22.12
C LYS A 239 -9.10 10.46 23.61
N ASN A 240 -8.07 10.12 24.37
CA ASN A 240 -8.00 10.47 25.79
C ASN A 240 -7.92 12.00 26.00
N SER A 241 -7.30 12.74 25.07
CA SER A 241 -7.23 14.21 25.14
C SER A 241 -8.53 14.92 24.74
N PHE A 242 -9.34 14.34 23.85
CA PHE A 242 -10.65 14.91 23.49
C PHE A 242 -11.75 14.55 24.49
N SER A 243 -11.67 13.37 25.12
CA SER A 243 -12.61 12.99 26.18
C SER A 243 -12.40 13.80 27.46
N GLN A 244 -11.17 14.17 27.80
CA GLN A 244 -10.88 15.04 28.96
C GLN A 244 -11.32 16.49 28.74
N LYS A 245 -11.24 17.01 27.51
CA LYS A 245 -11.63 18.39 27.20
C LYS A 245 -13.14 18.65 27.19
N ASN A 246 -13.97 17.61 27.13
CA ASN A 246 -15.43 17.71 27.15
C ASN A 246 -16.04 17.31 28.51
N SER A 247 -15.20 17.05 29.51
CA SER A 247 -15.59 16.71 30.88
C SER A 247 -15.18 17.76 31.92
N ASP A 248 -14.60 18.88 31.45
CA ASP A 248 -14.34 20.11 32.21
C ASP A 248 -15.21 21.25 31.66
#